data_AF-A0A382VWX6-F1
#
_entry.id   AF-A0A382VWX6-F1
#
_cell.length_a   1.000
_cell.length_b   1.000
_cell.length_c   1.000
_cell.angle_alpha   90.00
_cell.angle_beta   90.00
_cell.angle_gamma   90.00
#
_symmetry.space_group_name_H-M   'P 1'
#
loop_
_entity.id
_entity.type
_entity.pdbx_description
1 polymer ?
#
loop_
_entity_poly.entity_id
_entity_poly.type
_entity_poly.pdbx_seq_one_letter_code
_entity_poly.pdbx_strand_id
1 'polypeptide(L)'
;MVAGLNKIKGFDITEHEKSKRIIEIKINDDILKKLIFPFNKFDITALEYKPFTRFTIAKSLDDLTSNKLSELINSTIKNRNTGCFIVSPNSLNPKINITFLVKLSTAISHLIGIPNHD
;
A
#
# COMPACT_ATOMS: atom_id res chain seq x y z
N MET A 1 -10.74 15.06 -12.10
CA MET A 1 -9.64 15.21 -11.13
C MET A 1 -10.08 14.55 -9.83
N VAL A 2 -9.27 13.65 -9.26
CA VAL A 2 -9.59 13.06 -7.95
C VAL A 2 -9.43 14.18 -6.92
N ALA A 3 -10.54 14.61 -6.32
CA ALA A 3 -10.52 15.69 -5.33
C ALA A 3 -9.69 15.25 -4.12
N GLY A 4 -8.58 15.94 -3.84
CA GLY A 4 -7.81 15.76 -2.60
C GLY A 4 -6.61 14.80 -2.64
N LEU A 5 -5.97 14.62 -3.80
CA LEU A 5 -4.79 13.74 -3.99
C LEU A 5 -3.72 13.89 -2.88
N ASN A 6 -3.47 15.09 -2.32
CA ASN A 6 -2.32 15.35 -1.43
C ASN A 6 -2.63 15.35 0.09
N LYS A 7 -3.62 14.60 0.57
CA LYS A 7 -4.08 14.72 1.98
C LYS A 7 -3.59 13.64 2.94
N ILE A 8 -2.80 12.67 2.49
CA ILE A 8 -2.33 11.57 3.34
C ILE A 8 -0.90 11.86 3.80
N LYS A 9 -0.73 12.06 5.12
CA LYS A 9 0.59 12.30 5.71
C LYS A 9 1.48 11.07 5.53
N GLY A 10 2.71 11.28 5.07
CA GLY A 10 3.68 10.20 4.84
C GLY A 10 3.55 9.51 3.48
N PHE A 11 2.71 10.04 2.59
CA PHE A 11 2.56 9.55 1.22
C PHE A 11 2.56 10.75 0.26
N ASP A 12 3.41 10.68 -0.76
CA ASP A 12 3.41 11.65 -1.85
C ASP A 12 2.59 11.07 -3.00
N ILE A 13 1.45 11.69 -3.30
CA ILE A 13 0.48 11.18 -4.26
C ILE A 13 0.41 12.15 -5.43
N THR A 14 0.65 11.68 -6.64
CA THR A 14 0.71 12.54 -7.84
C THR A 14 0.09 11.85 -9.05
N GLU A 15 -0.21 12.62 -10.10
CA GLU A 15 -0.57 12.05 -11.40
C GLU A 15 0.72 11.65 -12.14
N HIS A 16 0.74 10.48 -12.76
CA HIS A 16 1.90 10.01 -13.52
C HIS A 16 2.14 10.88 -14.76
N GLU A 17 3.41 11.15 -15.09
CA GLU A 17 3.81 12.07 -16.16
C GLU A 17 3.20 11.72 -17.54
N LYS A 18 3.13 10.42 -17.85
CA LYS A 18 2.60 9.92 -19.13
C LYS A 18 1.07 9.86 -19.20
N SER A 19 0.37 9.81 -18.06
CA SER A 19 -1.09 9.64 -18.07
C SER A 19 -1.70 10.07 -16.73
N LYS A 20 -2.60 11.05 -16.81
CA LYS A 20 -3.40 11.51 -15.66
C LYS A 20 -4.36 10.44 -15.10
N ARG A 21 -4.50 9.31 -15.80
CA ARG A 21 -5.29 8.17 -15.34
C ARG A 21 -4.53 7.32 -14.32
N ILE A 22 -3.20 7.40 -14.29
CA ILE A 22 -2.36 6.62 -13.40
C ILE A 22 -1.98 7.50 -12.21
N ILE A 23 -2.28 7.04 -11.01
CA ILE A 23 -1.92 7.73 -9.77
C ILE A 23 -0.64 7.12 -9.21
N GLU A 24 0.40 7.92 -9.04
CA GLU A 24 1.60 7.52 -8.32
C GLU A 24 1.42 7.74 -6.83
N ILE A 25 1.77 6.74 -6.03
CA ILE A 25 1.73 6.74 -4.56
C ILE A 25 3.13 6.39 -4.08
N LYS A 26 3.90 7.40 -3.64
CA LYS A 26 5.22 7.21 -3.04
C LYS A 26 5.09 7.15 -1.52
N ILE A 27 5.63 6.10 -0.91
CA ILE A 27 5.58 5.90 0.54
C ILE A 27 6.84 6.51 1.16
N ASN A 28 6.67 7.43 2.10
CA ASN A 28 7.80 8.10 2.74
C ASN A 28 8.50 7.19 3.76
N ASP A 29 9.77 7.48 4.00
CA ASP A 29 10.64 6.68 4.86
C ASP A 29 10.16 6.55 6.30
N ASP A 30 9.44 7.54 6.81
CA ASP A 30 8.86 7.51 8.15
C ASP A 30 7.78 6.44 8.28
N ILE A 31 6.93 6.30 7.25
CA ILE A 31 5.93 5.23 7.17
C ILE A 31 6.61 3.88 6.99
N LEU A 32 7.57 3.77 6.07
CA LEU A 32 8.31 2.53 5.81
C LEU A 32 9.01 2.03 7.08
N LYS A 33 9.67 2.90 7.84
CA LYS A 33 10.29 2.55 9.13
C LYS A 33 9.29 2.05 10.16
N LYS A 34 8.12 2.69 10.26
CA LYS A 34 7.03 2.27 11.17
C LYS A 34 6.44 0.92 10.80
N LEU A 35 6.44 0.56 9.51
CA LEU A 35 5.93 -0.72 9.01
C LEU A 35 6.86 -1.91 9.27
N ILE A 36 8.16 -1.69 9.45
CA ILE A 36 9.13 -2.79 9.69
C ILE A 36 8.70 -3.64 10.88
N PHE A 37 8.32 -3.01 12.00
CA PHE A 37 7.92 -3.72 13.22
C PHE A 37 6.66 -4.58 13.04
N PRO A 38 5.49 -4.05 12.59
CA PRO A 38 4.30 -4.86 12.39
C PRO A 38 4.49 -5.92 11.31
N PHE A 39 5.27 -5.65 10.26
CA PHE A 39 5.55 -6.64 9.22
C PHE A 39 6.44 -7.78 9.71
N ASN A 40 7.29 -7.55 10.72
CA ASN A 40 8.10 -8.61 11.32
C ASN A 40 7.33 -9.55 12.26
N LYS A 41 6.06 -9.25 12.58
CA LYS A 41 5.22 -10.14 13.41
C LYS A 41 4.91 -11.47 12.74
N PHE A 42 4.86 -11.50 11.41
CA PHE A 42 4.55 -12.69 10.62
C PHE A 42 5.63 -12.87 9.55
N ASP A 43 6.15 -14.08 9.41
CA ASP A 43 6.97 -14.45 8.25
C ASP A 43 6.07 -14.73 7.03
N ILE A 44 6.68 -14.98 5.86
CA ILE A 44 5.92 -15.24 4.62
C ILE A 44 5.06 -16.50 4.78
N THR A 45 5.61 -17.55 5.39
CA THR A 45 4.91 -18.82 5.63
C THR A 45 3.64 -18.62 6.47
N ALA A 46 3.68 -17.78 7.51
CA ALA A 46 2.48 -17.44 8.27
C ALA A 46 1.42 -16.75 7.40
N LEU A 47 1.82 -15.87 6.47
CA LEU A 47 0.89 -15.23 5.54
C LEU A 47 0.28 -16.25 4.57
N GLU A 48 1.05 -17.22 4.11
CA GLU A 48 0.59 -18.28 3.20
C GLU A 48 -0.45 -19.18 3.88
N TYR A 49 -0.13 -19.68 5.08
CA TYR A 49 -0.96 -20.68 5.77
C TYR A 49 -2.07 -20.11 6.65
N LYS A 50 -1.99 -18.85 7.09
CA LYS A 50 -2.98 -18.22 7.98
C LYS A 50 -3.61 -16.99 7.33
N PRO A 51 -4.73 -17.12 6.59
CA PRO A 51 -5.29 -16.05 5.78
C PRO A 51 -5.54 -14.72 6.52
N PHE A 52 -5.99 -14.76 7.79
CA PHE A 52 -6.27 -13.57 8.59
C PHE A 52 -5.05 -12.67 8.84
N THR A 53 -3.83 -13.24 8.77
CA THR A 53 -2.60 -12.48 8.98
C THR A 53 -2.35 -11.47 7.87
N ARG A 54 -2.82 -11.74 6.64
CA ARG A 54 -2.77 -10.83 5.49
C ARG A 54 -3.61 -9.56 5.76
N PHE A 55 -4.81 -9.73 6.32
CA PHE A 55 -5.65 -8.61 6.74
C PHE A 55 -5.05 -7.84 7.93
N THR A 56 -4.31 -8.52 8.80
CA THR A 56 -3.66 -7.88 9.96
C THR A 56 -2.53 -6.93 9.52
N ILE A 57 -1.70 -7.35 8.56
CA ILE A 57 -0.64 -6.48 8.02
C ILE A 57 -1.24 -5.37 7.13
N ALA A 58 -2.34 -5.64 6.41
CA ALA A 58 -3.09 -4.61 5.69
C ALA A 58 -3.62 -3.53 6.65
N LYS A 59 -4.27 -3.95 7.74
CA LYS A 59 -4.79 -3.03 8.77
C LYS A 59 -3.66 -2.22 9.41
N SER A 60 -2.53 -2.85 9.70
CA SER A 60 -1.35 -2.17 10.24
C SER A 60 -0.83 -1.06 9.31
N LEU A 61 -0.92 -1.23 7.98
CA LEU A 61 -0.59 -0.20 7.02
C LEU A 61 -1.60 0.94 7.01
N ASP A 62 -2.89 0.60 6.96
CA ASP A 62 -3.96 1.59 6.84
C ASP A 62 -4.12 2.44 8.11
N ASP A 63 -3.88 1.85 9.29
CA ASP A 63 -3.90 2.54 10.59
C ASP A 63 -2.89 3.69 10.66
N LEU A 64 -1.73 3.57 10.00
CA LEU A 64 -0.74 4.65 9.92
C LEU A 64 -1.25 5.88 9.17
N THR A 65 -2.30 5.70 8.37
CA THR A 65 -2.96 6.77 7.59
C THR A 65 -4.33 7.14 8.13
N SER A 66 -4.73 6.62 9.30
CA SER A 66 -6.09 6.73 9.82
C SER A 66 -7.14 6.29 8.81
N ASN A 67 -6.89 5.15 8.16
CA ASN A 67 -7.73 4.52 7.14
C ASN A 67 -7.89 5.27 5.81
N LYS A 68 -7.15 6.36 5.58
CA LYS A 68 -7.27 7.17 4.36
C LYS A 68 -6.69 6.49 3.13
N LEU A 69 -5.71 5.59 3.30
CA LEU A 69 -5.07 4.91 2.18
C LEU A 69 -6.04 3.93 1.50
N SER A 70 -6.79 3.15 2.27
CA SER A 70 -7.80 2.24 1.71
C SER A 70 -8.90 3.00 0.97
N GLU A 71 -9.36 4.14 1.48
CA GLU A 71 -10.32 5.03 0.81
C GLU A 71 -9.77 5.58 -0.52
N LEU A 72 -8.53 6.06 -0.53
CA LEU A 72 -7.87 6.56 -1.74
C LEU A 72 -7.72 5.48 -2.80
N ILE A 73 -7.21 4.30 -2.43
CA ILE A 73 -6.98 3.22 -3.39
C ILE A 73 -8.31 2.74 -3.97
N ASN A 74 -9.32 2.52 -3.13
CA ASN A 74 -10.63 2.07 -3.59
C ASN A 74 -11.31 3.11 -4.51
N SER A 75 -11.24 4.40 -4.16
CA SER A 75 -11.79 5.46 -5.01
C SER A 75 -11.02 5.58 -6.33
N THR A 76 -9.70 5.39 -6.32
CA THR A 76 -8.86 5.44 -7.53
C THR A 76 -9.18 4.30 -8.50
N ILE A 77 -9.30 3.06 -8.01
CA ILE A 77 -9.57 1.88 -8.87
C ILE A 77 -11.00 1.91 -9.41
N LYS A 78 -11.98 2.32 -8.59
CA LYS A 78 -13.41 2.36 -9.00
C LYS A 78 -13.75 3.55 -9.91
N ASN A 79 -12.86 4.54 -10.02
CA ASN A 79 -13.09 5.71 -10.86
C ASN A 79 -12.63 5.46 -12.30
N ARG A 80 -13.58 5.55 -13.24
CA ARG A 80 -13.35 5.36 -14.69
C ARG A 80 -12.30 6.31 -15.29
N ASN A 81 -12.04 7.45 -14.66
CA ASN A 81 -11.04 8.42 -15.13
C ASN A 81 -9.63 8.14 -14.60
N THR A 82 -9.47 7.27 -13.60
CA THR A 82 -8.16 6.84 -13.09
C THR A 82 -7.98 5.34 -13.31
N GLY A 83 -8.56 4.49 -12.47
CA GLY A 83 -8.55 3.02 -12.61
C GLY A 83 -7.21 2.35 -12.37
N CYS A 84 -6.11 3.09 -12.20
CA CYS A 84 -4.76 2.56 -12.06
C CYS A 84 -3.95 3.37 -11.05
N PHE A 85 -3.07 2.70 -10.31
CA PHE A 85 -2.12 3.33 -9.43
C PHE A 85 -0.80 2.55 -9.39
N ILE A 86 0.29 3.25 -9.07
CA ILE A 86 1.63 2.69 -8.87
C ILE A 86 2.03 3.00 -7.44
N VAL A 87 2.48 2.00 -6.68
CA VAL A 87 3.00 2.20 -5.32
C VAL A 87 4.49 1.93 -5.31
N SER A 88 5.26 2.87 -4.78
CA SER A 88 6.71 2.73 -4.67
C SER A 88 7.23 3.26 -3.33
N PRO A 89 8.17 2.57 -2.66
CA PRO A 89 8.88 3.13 -1.53
C PRO A 89 9.81 4.27 -1.98
N ASN A 90 9.95 5.33 -1.19
CA ASN A 90 10.78 6.49 -1.54
C ASN A 90 12.30 6.21 -1.42
N SER A 91 12.72 5.25 -0.58
CA SER A 91 14.15 4.92 -0.40
C SER A 91 14.52 3.48 -0.76
N LEU A 92 15.75 3.31 -1.24
CA LEU A 92 16.48 2.04 -1.24
C LEU A 92 17.09 1.74 0.14
N ASN A 93 16.26 1.74 1.19
CA ASN A 93 16.72 1.30 2.50
C ASN A 93 17.01 -0.22 2.44
N PRO A 94 18.19 -0.71 2.87
CA PRO A 94 18.50 -2.15 2.87
C PRO A 94 17.51 -3.01 3.66
N LYS A 95 16.78 -2.41 4.61
CA LYS A 95 15.71 -3.08 5.38
C LYS A 95 14.43 -3.31 4.55
N ILE A 96 14.26 -2.60 3.43
CA ILE A 96 13.19 -2.80 2.44
C ILE A 96 13.71 -3.85 1.44
N ASN A 97 13.78 -5.09 1.92
CA ASN A 97 14.18 -6.23 1.13
C ASN A 97 12.98 -6.85 0.41
N ILE A 98 13.22 -7.91 -0.37
CA ILE A 98 12.18 -8.62 -1.13
C ILE A 98 11.05 -9.09 -0.21
N THR A 99 11.37 -9.63 0.98
CA THR A 99 10.38 -10.06 1.96
C THR A 99 9.48 -8.91 2.42
N PHE A 100 10.04 -7.72 2.66
CA PHE A 100 9.25 -6.55 3.00
C PHE A 100 8.34 -6.13 1.84
N LEU A 101 8.83 -6.16 0.60
CA LEU A 101 8.05 -5.80 -0.59
C LEU A 101 6.89 -6.78 -0.83
N VAL A 102 7.10 -8.09 -0.62
CA VAL A 102 6.02 -9.09 -0.66
C VAL A 102 4.94 -8.74 0.36
N LYS A 103 5.34 -8.47 1.61
CA LYS A 103 4.40 -8.07 2.69
C LYS A 103 3.66 -6.78 2.38
N LEU A 104 4.36 -5.79 1.81
CA LEU A 104 3.77 -4.52 1.39
C LEU A 104 2.73 -4.73 0.30
N SER A 105 3.07 -5.52 -0.73
CA SER A 105 2.15 -5.87 -1.81
C SER A 105 0.93 -6.61 -1.27
N THR A 106 1.13 -7.61 -0.41
CA THR A 106 0.03 -8.35 0.25
C THR A 106 -0.87 -7.41 1.05
N ALA A 107 -0.29 -6.51 1.85
CA ALA A 107 -1.03 -5.53 2.64
C ALA A 107 -1.90 -4.64 1.75
N ILE A 108 -1.33 -4.07 0.69
CA ILE A 108 -2.06 -3.21 -0.27
C ILE A 108 -3.20 -3.96 -0.94
N SER A 109 -2.97 -5.17 -1.45
CA SER A 109 -4.01 -5.95 -2.10
C SER A 109 -5.18 -6.27 -1.16
N HIS A 110 -4.89 -6.55 0.11
CA HIS A 110 -5.91 -6.84 1.13
C HIS A 110 -6.64 -5.61 1.69
N LEU A 111 -6.22 -4.39 1.33
CA LEU A 111 -7.03 -3.17 1.52
C LEU A 111 -8.10 -2.99 0.43
N ILE A 112 -7.92 -3.68 -0.70
CA ILE A 112 -8.81 -3.60 -1.87
C ILE A 112 -9.81 -4.75 -1.84
N GLY A 113 -9.33 -5.97 -1.61
CA GLY A 113 -10.13 -7.18 -1.66
C GLY A 113 -9.30 -8.42 -1.36
N ILE A 114 -9.76 -9.58 -1.80
CA ILE A 114 -9.10 -10.87 -1.54
C ILE A 114 -8.43 -11.34 -2.84
N PRO A 115 -7.08 -11.38 -2.91
CA PRO A 115 -6.39 -12.03 -4.01
C PRO A 115 -6.77 -13.51 -4.10
N ASN A 116 -6.95 -13.99 -5.32
CA ASN A 116 -7.22 -15.41 -5.60
C ASN A 116 -5.97 -16.27 -5.35
N HIS A 117 -6.17 -17.59 -5.31
CA HIS A 117 -5.08 -18.54 -5.41
C HIS A 117 -4.41 -18.40 -6.79
N ASP A 118 -3.08 -18.37 -6.80
CA ASP A 118 -2.24 -18.40 -8.01
C ASP A 118 -1.86 -19.85 -8.33
#